data_AF-A0A1E7FW27-F1
#
_entry.id   AF-A0A1E7FW27-F1
#
_cell.length_a   1.000
_cell.length_b   1.000
_cell.length_c   1.000
_cell.angle_alpha   90.00
_cell.angle_beta   90.00
_cell.angle_gamma   90.00
#
_symmetry.space_group_name_H-M   'P 1'
#
loop_
_entity.id
_entity.type
_entity.pdbx_description
1 polymer ?
#
loop_
_entity_poly.entity_id
_entity_poly.type
_entity_poly.pdbx_seq_one_letter_code
_entity_poly.pdbx_strand_id
1 'polypeptide(L)'
;MTVEPQKKTIKVFILLGQSNMVGMGKVQGENTDGTLEYAVKTKKRYPFLVEENGGWKKVIDNRVRNVFTMGSGLDVNDKNIKKNEWLTVEHSQTIGPEIGIGYILGKSLKLPDSCHHDNDDDIMVLKSCIGNRSLAWDLLPPGSPSFECIDVKDKKKYHYAAYKESPSRWEVGKQPKPDPKWYAGEQYDGDINRIKEVLSDLSKYIPDASTTTTCEIAGFFWWQGDKDRYDINYANHYKENLIRLIRQLRVEFASPDAKFVLATLGQTSKESEESKGADRLIFNAQMEVPELNEFVGNTSCVYSKPFCHGGASNSHYNHNAETYMDVGLEMGRVMTNLIDASDK
;
A
#
# COMPACT_ATOMS: atom_id res chain seq x y z
N MET A 1 19.51 -17.21 -38.56
CA MET A 1 18.16 -16.91 -38.03
C MET A 1 18.37 -15.98 -36.85
N THR A 2 18.03 -14.70 -36.99
CA THR A 2 17.99 -13.77 -35.86
C THR A 2 16.72 -14.09 -35.06
N VAL A 3 16.90 -14.64 -33.86
CA VAL A 3 15.80 -14.80 -32.91
C VAL A 3 15.37 -13.39 -32.51
N GLU A 4 14.13 -13.01 -32.82
CA GLU A 4 13.58 -11.75 -32.31
C GLU A 4 13.61 -11.81 -30.77
N PRO A 5 14.11 -10.76 -30.09
CA PRO A 5 14.15 -10.76 -28.63
C PRO A 5 12.72 -10.91 -28.08
N GLN A 6 12.52 -11.93 -27.25
CA GLN A 6 11.25 -12.21 -26.61
C GLN A 6 10.83 -11.00 -25.76
N LYS A 7 9.64 -10.46 -26.05
CA LYS A 7 9.09 -9.31 -25.32
C LYS A 7 8.66 -9.75 -23.92
N LYS A 8 9.43 -9.33 -22.91
CA LYS A 8 9.16 -9.60 -21.49
C LYS A 8 8.19 -8.56 -20.92
N THR A 9 7.12 -9.00 -20.27
CA THR A 9 6.19 -8.10 -19.55
C THR A 9 6.30 -8.31 -18.06
N ILE A 10 6.45 -7.22 -17.31
CA ILE A 10 6.56 -7.24 -15.86
C ILE A 10 5.21 -6.86 -15.27
N LYS A 11 4.62 -7.73 -14.43
CA LYS A 11 3.43 -7.36 -13.66
C LYS A 11 3.82 -6.56 -12.43
N VAL A 12 3.38 -5.31 -12.38
CA VAL A 12 3.68 -4.39 -11.29
C VAL A 12 2.48 -4.29 -10.37
N PHE A 13 2.74 -4.50 -9.08
CA PHE A 13 1.81 -4.27 -7.99
C PHE A 13 2.30 -3.10 -7.16
N ILE A 14 1.54 -2.01 -7.17
CA ILE A 14 1.92 -0.77 -6.52
C ILE A 14 1.37 -0.75 -5.08
N LEU A 15 2.24 -0.56 -4.09
CA LEU A 15 1.90 -0.52 -2.67
C LEU A 15 1.96 0.93 -2.18
N LEU A 16 0.80 1.46 -1.76
CA LEU A 16 0.61 2.84 -1.31
C LEU A 16 -0.02 2.88 0.09
N GLY A 17 0.15 3.99 0.79
CA GLY A 17 -0.49 4.22 2.09
C GLY A 17 0.34 5.10 2.99
N GLN A 18 0.40 4.74 4.28
CA GLN A 18 1.23 5.44 5.27
C GLN A 18 2.09 4.48 6.08
N SER A 19 2.43 4.81 7.34
CA SER A 19 3.30 4.04 8.23
C SER A 19 2.96 2.55 8.34
N ASN A 20 1.68 2.16 8.24
CA ASN A 20 1.29 0.74 8.25
C ASN A 20 1.76 0.02 6.97
N MET A 21 1.70 0.69 5.81
CA MET A 21 2.26 0.17 4.56
C MET A 21 3.79 0.20 4.56
N VAL A 22 4.41 1.24 5.13
CA VAL A 22 5.88 1.33 5.30
C VAL A 22 6.41 0.06 5.97
N GLY A 23 5.74 -0.36 7.05
CA GLY A 23 6.03 -1.61 7.74
C GLY A 23 6.98 -1.43 8.91
N MET A 24 6.48 -1.70 10.11
CA MET A 24 7.22 -1.56 11.36
C MET A 24 7.29 -2.87 12.14
N GLY A 25 6.94 -4.00 11.50
CA GLY A 25 6.98 -5.32 12.11
C GLY A 25 8.43 -5.75 12.37
N LYS A 26 8.81 -5.93 13.63
CA LYS A 26 10.20 -6.19 14.01
C LYS A 26 10.65 -7.61 13.61
N VAL A 27 11.77 -7.70 12.90
CA VAL A 27 12.32 -9.01 12.48
C VAL A 27 13.04 -9.70 13.63
N GLN A 28 14.00 -9.01 14.25
CA GLN A 28 14.90 -9.59 15.25
C GLN A 28 14.26 -9.77 16.63
N GLY A 29 14.49 -10.91 17.25
CA GLY A 29 14.09 -11.24 18.61
C GLY A 29 13.58 -12.67 18.79
N GLU A 30 14.42 -13.68 18.53
CA GLU A 30 14.08 -15.12 18.63
C GLU A 30 13.34 -15.57 19.91
N ASN A 31 13.49 -14.84 21.03
CA ASN A 31 12.82 -15.11 22.31
C ASN A 31 11.76 -14.05 22.68
N THR A 32 11.34 -13.22 21.73
CA THR A 32 10.39 -12.12 21.94
C THR A 32 9.16 -12.32 21.07
N ASP A 33 8.04 -12.61 21.73
CA ASP A 33 6.75 -12.75 21.05
C ASP A 33 6.40 -11.49 20.24
N GLY A 34 5.80 -11.69 19.07
CA GLY A 34 5.50 -10.66 18.09
C GLY A 34 6.65 -10.30 17.14
N THR A 35 7.86 -10.81 17.33
CA THR A 35 8.93 -10.66 16.31
C THR A 35 8.84 -11.75 15.25
N LEU A 36 9.38 -11.49 14.05
CA LEU A 36 9.37 -12.47 12.96
C LEU A 36 10.24 -13.69 13.30
N GLU A 37 11.41 -13.50 13.90
CA GLU A 37 12.27 -14.61 14.35
C GLU A 37 11.54 -15.53 15.33
N TYR A 38 10.84 -14.99 16.32
CA TYR A 38 10.06 -15.80 17.26
C TYR A 38 8.92 -16.54 16.55
N ALA A 39 8.18 -15.86 15.68
CA ALA A 39 7.09 -16.48 14.93
C ALA A 39 7.57 -17.66 14.07
N VAL A 40 8.73 -17.52 13.41
CA VAL A 40 9.26 -18.55 12.52
C VAL A 40 9.98 -19.66 13.28
N LYS A 41 10.90 -19.32 14.17
CA LYS A 41 11.76 -20.31 14.84
C LYS A 41 11.05 -21.01 15.99
N THR A 42 10.21 -20.30 16.74
CA THR A 42 9.54 -20.82 17.94
C THR A 42 8.12 -21.28 17.62
N LYS A 43 7.28 -20.42 17.02
CA LYS A 43 5.88 -20.78 16.67
C LYS A 43 5.76 -21.60 15.37
N LYS A 44 6.86 -21.79 14.63
CA LYS A 44 6.90 -22.53 13.34
C LYS A 44 5.93 -21.98 12.28
N ARG A 45 5.65 -20.67 12.33
CA ARG A 45 4.86 -19.96 11.32
C ARG A 45 5.74 -19.58 10.12
N TYR A 46 5.12 -19.33 8.97
CA TYR A 46 5.78 -18.84 7.76
C TYR A 46 7.02 -19.64 7.33
N PRO A 47 6.94 -20.99 7.22
CA PRO A 47 8.10 -21.83 6.89
C PRO A 47 8.72 -21.50 5.53
N PHE A 48 7.99 -20.81 4.65
CA PHE A 48 8.50 -20.35 3.35
C PHE A 48 9.60 -19.30 3.44
N LEU A 49 9.82 -18.69 4.62
CA LEU A 49 10.85 -17.67 4.84
C LEU A 49 12.26 -18.23 5.13
N VAL A 50 12.35 -19.52 5.47
CA VAL A 50 13.60 -20.14 5.93
C VAL A 50 14.02 -21.31 5.05
N GLU A 51 15.32 -21.51 4.97
CA GLU A 51 15.93 -22.73 4.44
C GLU A 51 15.77 -23.90 5.44
N GLU A 52 16.09 -25.12 5.01
CA GLU A 52 16.04 -26.32 5.87
C GLU A 52 16.92 -26.20 7.12
N ASN A 53 18.03 -25.45 7.03
CA ASN A 53 18.93 -25.19 8.16
C ASN A 53 18.41 -24.12 9.15
N GLY A 54 17.23 -23.54 8.90
CA GLY A 54 16.61 -22.50 9.73
C GLY A 54 17.13 -21.07 9.50
N GLY A 55 18.06 -20.87 8.57
CA GLY A 55 18.50 -19.55 8.12
C GLY A 55 17.47 -18.88 7.21
N TRP A 56 17.46 -17.55 7.16
CA TRP A 56 16.60 -16.81 6.23
C TRP A 56 16.95 -17.11 4.78
N LYS A 57 15.93 -17.28 3.92
CA LYS A 57 16.14 -17.43 2.48
C LYS A 57 16.66 -16.14 1.88
N LYS A 58 17.69 -16.25 1.03
CA LYS A 58 18.18 -15.13 0.21
C LYS A 58 17.16 -14.70 -0.86
N VAL A 59 16.34 -15.65 -1.32
CA VAL A 59 15.26 -15.42 -2.29
C VAL A 59 14.08 -16.32 -1.89
N ILE A 60 12.95 -15.70 -1.55
CA ILE A 60 11.71 -16.41 -1.19
C ILE A 60 11.02 -16.95 -2.45
N ASP A 61 10.97 -16.13 -3.52
CA ASP A 61 10.46 -16.47 -4.84
C ASP A 61 11.30 -15.71 -5.88
N ASN A 62 11.83 -16.42 -6.88
CA ASN A 62 12.76 -15.88 -7.88
C ASN A 62 12.07 -15.08 -9.00
N ARG A 63 10.73 -14.96 -8.96
CA ARG A 63 9.97 -14.08 -9.86
C ARG A 63 9.59 -12.77 -9.21
N VAL A 64 9.76 -12.63 -7.88
CA VAL A 64 9.23 -11.47 -7.14
C VAL A 64 10.34 -10.50 -6.77
N ARG A 65 10.36 -9.38 -7.48
CA ARG A 65 11.21 -8.23 -7.17
C ARG A 65 10.54 -7.32 -6.14
N ASN A 66 11.27 -6.99 -5.08
CA ASN A 66 10.82 -6.06 -4.04
C ASN A 66 11.55 -4.73 -4.17
N VAL A 67 10.82 -3.70 -4.60
CA VAL A 67 11.33 -2.34 -4.71
C VAL A 67 10.56 -1.44 -3.73
N PHE A 68 11.29 -0.70 -2.90
CA PHE A 68 10.70 0.27 -1.99
C PHE A 68 11.41 1.62 -2.17
N THR A 69 10.64 2.63 -2.54
CA THR A 69 11.05 4.04 -2.56
C THR A 69 10.30 4.81 -1.50
N MET A 70 10.98 5.73 -0.82
CA MET A 70 10.37 6.54 0.24
C MET A 70 10.96 7.94 0.23
N GLY A 71 10.07 8.94 0.29
CA GLY A 71 10.44 10.35 0.40
C GLY A 71 9.27 11.20 0.88
N SER A 72 9.57 12.42 1.35
CA SER A 72 8.55 13.38 1.80
C SER A 72 8.19 14.40 0.71
N GLY A 73 6.91 14.43 0.32
CA GLY A 73 6.42 15.35 -0.71
C GLY A 73 7.16 15.21 -2.04
N LEU A 74 7.36 16.34 -2.72
CA LEU A 74 8.12 16.45 -3.97
C LEU A 74 9.62 16.72 -3.76
N ASP A 75 10.17 16.50 -2.57
CA ASP A 75 11.61 16.74 -2.35
C ASP A 75 12.45 15.81 -3.25
N VAL A 76 12.98 16.40 -4.33
CA VAL A 76 13.79 15.70 -5.32
C VAL A 76 15.11 15.18 -4.76
N ASN A 77 15.52 15.65 -3.57
CA ASN A 77 16.72 15.19 -2.89
C ASN A 77 16.43 13.99 -1.96
N ASP A 78 15.16 13.73 -1.64
CA ASP A 78 14.72 12.60 -0.80
C ASP A 78 14.19 11.43 -1.65
N LYS A 79 14.99 11.02 -2.64
CA LYS A 79 14.67 9.91 -3.57
C LYS A 79 15.30 8.60 -3.14
N ASN A 80 15.09 8.24 -1.88
CA ASN A 80 15.81 7.11 -1.30
C ASN A 80 15.13 5.78 -1.68
N ILE A 81 15.70 5.07 -2.64
CA ILE A 81 15.47 3.64 -2.81
C ILE A 81 15.93 2.94 -1.53
N LYS A 82 14.98 2.43 -0.76
CA LYS A 82 15.20 1.71 0.51
C LYS A 82 15.41 0.21 0.29
N LYS A 83 14.75 -0.35 -0.72
CA LYS A 83 14.92 -1.75 -1.14
C LYS A 83 14.96 -1.82 -2.66
N ASN A 84 15.88 -2.60 -3.17
CA ASN A 84 15.96 -3.04 -4.56
C ASN A 84 16.58 -4.44 -4.52
N GLU A 85 15.76 -5.42 -4.14
CA GLU A 85 16.20 -6.78 -3.84
C GLU A 85 15.15 -7.81 -4.29
N TRP A 86 15.55 -9.07 -4.37
CA TRP A 86 14.59 -10.15 -4.49
C TRP A 86 13.77 -10.23 -3.21
N LEU A 87 12.57 -10.80 -3.25
CA LEU A 87 11.76 -10.92 -2.04
C LEU A 87 12.53 -11.73 -0.97
N THR A 88 12.94 -11.06 0.10
CA THR A 88 13.64 -11.66 1.25
C THR A 88 13.36 -10.86 2.52
N VAL A 89 13.65 -11.48 3.67
CA VAL A 89 13.69 -10.83 4.99
C VAL A 89 15.11 -10.79 5.58
N GLU A 90 16.12 -11.38 4.91
CA GLU A 90 17.47 -11.57 5.44
C GLU A 90 18.13 -10.25 5.88
N HIS A 91 17.89 -9.17 5.14
CA HIS A 91 18.49 -7.86 5.38
C HIS A 91 17.53 -6.87 6.09
N SER A 92 16.34 -7.33 6.46
CA SER A 92 15.29 -6.46 7.00
C SER A 92 15.35 -6.36 8.52
N GLN A 93 15.41 -5.14 9.05
CA GLN A 93 15.16 -4.89 10.48
C GLN A 93 13.66 -4.87 10.80
N THR A 94 12.88 -4.36 9.84
CA THR A 94 11.42 -4.33 9.88
C THR A 94 10.82 -4.79 8.56
N ILE A 95 9.60 -5.30 8.65
CA ILE A 95 8.79 -5.69 7.49
C ILE A 95 7.45 -4.94 7.49
N GLY A 96 6.94 -4.70 6.30
CA GLY A 96 5.54 -4.36 6.08
C GLY A 96 4.76 -5.52 5.47
N PRO A 97 3.57 -5.26 4.90
CA PRO A 97 2.78 -6.30 4.26
C PRO A 97 3.43 -6.82 2.97
N GLU A 98 4.47 -6.18 2.44
CA GLU A 98 5.08 -6.54 1.16
C GLU A 98 5.59 -7.98 1.10
N ILE A 99 6.03 -8.55 2.23
CA ILE A 99 6.58 -9.90 2.26
C ILE A 99 5.48 -10.94 2.07
N GLY A 100 4.36 -10.79 2.79
CA GLY A 100 3.20 -11.68 2.64
C GLY A 100 2.53 -11.51 1.28
N ILE A 101 2.38 -10.26 0.81
CA ILE A 101 1.82 -9.95 -0.52
C ILE A 101 2.69 -10.60 -1.60
N GLY A 102 3.99 -10.32 -1.60
CA GLY A 102 4.93 -10.83 -2.61
C GLY A 102 4.96 -12.35 -2.67
N TYR A 103 4.96 -13.03 -1.52
CA TYR A 103 4.95 -14.48 -1.46
C TYR A 103 3.70 -15.08 -2.15
N ILE A 104 2.52 -14.52 -1.87
CA ILE A 104 1.27 -15.02 -2.46
C ILE A 104 1.19 -14.72 -3.96
N LEU A 105 1.59 -13.51 -4.38
CA LEU A 105 1.63 -13.13 -5.79
C LEU A 105 2.55 -14.06 -6.58
N GLY A 106 3.79 -14.25 -6.10
CA GLY A 106 4.72 -15.21 -6.68
C GLY A 106 4.05 -16.57 -6.79
N LYS A 107 3.67 -17.17 -5.66
CA LYS A 107 3.11 -18.53 -5.64
C LYS A 107 1.89 -18.74 -6.56
N SER A 108 1.01 -17.75 -6.72
CA SER A 108 -0.33 -17.96 -7.28
C SER A 108 -0.49 -17.45 -8.71
N LEU A 109 0.23 -16.39 -9.10
CA LEU A 109 0.19 -15.90 -10.48
C LEU A 109 1.14 -16.74 -11.33
N LYS A 110 0.64 -17.86 -11.84
CA LYS A 110 1.25 -18.62 -12.95
C LYS A 110 0.50 -18.20 -14.21
N LEU A 111 1.14 -17.44 -15.09
CA LEU A 111 0.44 -16.84 -16.23
C LEU A 111 0.29 -17.86 -17.39
N PRO A 112 -0.80 -17.80 -18.17
CA PRO A 112 -1.24 -18.91 -19.01
C PRO A 112 -0.37 -19.21 -20.24
N ASP A 113 0.51 -18.30 -20.65
CA ASP A 113 1.28 -18.41 -21.90
C ASP A 113 2.71 -18.97 -21.73
N SER A 114 3.13 -19.42 -20.54
CA SER A 114 4.45 -20.06 -20.36
C SER A 114 4.47 -21.54 -20.75
N CYS A 115 4.06 -21.83 -21.98
CA CYS A 115 4.55 -23.02 -22.66
C CYS A 115 6.01 -22.78 -23.06
N HIS A 116 6.90 -23.41 -22.30
CA HIS A 116 8.32 -23.68 -22.58
C HIS A 116 9.35 -22.65 -22.05
N HIS A 117 10.17 -23.14 -21.11
CA HIS A 117 11.47 -22.66 -20.63
C HIS A 117 11.48 -21.47 -19.65
N ASP A 118 11.88 -21.75 -18.39
CA ASP A 118 12.69 -20.97 -17.43
C ASP A 118 12.60 -19.41 -17.36
N ASN A 119 11.60 -18.78 -17.97
CA ASN A 119 11.38 -17.32 -18.00
C ASN A 119 9.88 -17.01 -17.87
N ASP A 120 9.28 -17.43 -16.76
CA ASP A 120 7.95 -16.98 -16.32
C ASP A 120 7.98 -15.45 -16.07
N ASP A 121 6.89 -14.73 -16.40
CA ASP A 121 6.82 -13.28 -16.20
C ASP A 121 7.18 -12.87 -14.76
N ASP A 122 8.04 -11.87 -14.65
CA ASP A 122 8.47 -11.34 -13.36
C ASP A 122 7.39 -10.42 -12.76
N ILE A 123 7.31 -10.48 -11.44
CA ILE A 123 6.44 -9.67 -10.60
C ILE A 123 7.29 -8.61 -9.92
N MET A 124 6.87 -7.35 -9.99
CA MET A 124 7.42 -6.27 -9.18
C MET A 124 6.41 -5.82 -8.13
N VAL A 125 6.78 -5.98 -6.86
CA VAL A 125 6.13 -5.31 -5.74
C VAL A 125 6.82 -3.96 -5.56
N LEU A 126 6.15 -2.88 -5.98
CA LEU A 126 6.68 -1.52 -5.98
C LEU A 126 5.99 -0.68 -4.91
N LYS A 127 6.66 -0.52 -3.76
CA LYS A 127 6.17 0.27 -2.63
C LYS A 127 6.64 1.71 -2.71
N SER A 128 5.73 2.66 -2.50
CA SER A 128 6.00 4.10 -2.45
C SER A 128 5.11 4.76 -1.40
N CYS A 129 5.63 4.96 -0.19
CA CYS A 129 4.85 5.54 0.91
C CYS A 129 5.74 6.01 2.05
N ILE A 130 5.24 6.92 2.88
CA ILE A 130 5.87 7.39 4.12
C ILE A 130 4.85 7.53 5.26
N GLY A 131 5.31 7.51 6.51
CA GLY A 131 4.46 7.66 7.69
C GLY A 131 3.83 9.05 7.86
N ASN A 132 2.81 9.13 8.72
CA ASN A 132 2.15 10.37 9.13
C ASN A 132 1.52 11.15 7.96
N ARG A 133 0.63 10.50 7.20
CA ARG A 133 0.01 11.06 5.99
C ARG A 133 -1.50 10.77 5.95
N SER A 134 -2.31 11.83 5.87
CA SER A 134 -3.77 11.79 5.77
C SER A 134 -4.21 11.72 4.33
N LEU A 135 -5.24 10.91 4.04
CA LEU A 135 -5.89 10.86 2.74
C LEU A 135 -6.68 12.15 2.43
N ALA A 136 -7.19 12.83 3.45
CA ALA A 136 -7.91 14.09 3.30
C ALA A 136 -7.02 15.34 3.19
N TRP A 137 -5.69 15.20 3.26
CA TRP A 137 -4.77 16.32 3.12
C TRP A 137 -3.50 15.94 2.36
N ASP A 138 -2.62 15.14 2.94
CA ASP A 138 -1.29 14.90 2.37
C ASP A 138 -1.34 14.06 1.09
N LEU A 139 -2.17 13.02 1.10
CA LEU A 139 -2.38 12.07 0.01
C LEU A 139 -3.66 12.39 -0.79
N LEU A 140 -4.16 13.63 -0.67
CA LEU A 140 -5.41 14.04 -1.29
C LEU A 140 -5.31 13.89 -2.82
N PRO A 141 -6.18 13.07 -3.47
CA PRO A 141 -6.04 12.80 -4.89
C PRO A 141 -6.34 14.03 -5.77
N PRO A 142 -5.81 14.07 -7.01
CA PRO A 142 -6.11 15.12 -7.98
C PRO A 142 -7.60 15.35 -8.19
N GLY A 143 -7.99 16.62 -8.27
CA GLY A 143 -9.38 17.05 -8.47
C GLY A 143 -10.29 16.89 -7.25
N SER A 144 -9.73 16.66 -6.06
CA SER A 144 -10.48 16.74 -4.80
C SER A 144 -10.94 18.18 -4.54
N PRO A 145 -12.26 18.43 -4.35
CA PRO A 145 -12.75 19.76 -4.04
C PRO A 145 -12.43 20.13 -2.59
N SER A 146 -12.48 21.43 -2.30
CA SER A 146 -12.56 21.92 -0.93
C SER A 146 -13.94 21.63 -0.34
N PHE A 147 -14.02 21.69 0.98
CA PHE A 147 -15.30 21.65 1.69
C PHE A 147 -15.26 22.58 2.90
N GLU A 148 -16.42 23.03 3.33
CA GLU A 148 -16.53 23.81 4.56
C GLU A 148 -17.31 23.02 5.61
N CYS A 149 -16.82 23.01 6.85
CA CYS A 149 -17.55 22.39 7.95
C CYS A 149 -17.28 23.09 9.29
N ILE A 150 -18.15 22.83 10.25
CA ILE A 150 -18.02 23.38 11.60
C ILE A 150 -17.14 22.45 12.43
N ASP A 151 -16.07 22.98 13.01
CA ASP A 151 -15.21 22.24 13.92
C ASP A 151 -15.97 22.01 15.24
N VAL A 152 -16.05 20.75 15.65
CA VAL A 152 -16.82 20.37 16.84
C VAL A 152 -16.23 20.90 18.14
N LYS A 153 -14.92 21.21 18.17
CA LYS A 153 -14.17 21.63 19.36
C LYS A 153 -14.34 23.12 19.65
N ASP A 154 -14.24 23.96 18.63
CA ASP A 154 -14.30 25.43 18.79
C ASP A 154 -15.52 26.11 18.16
N LYS A 155 -16.39 25.33 17.50
CA LYS A 155 -17.64 25.78 16.86
C LYS A 155 -17.45 26.78 15.72
N LYS A 156 -16.23 26.91 15.19
CA LYS A 156 -15.96 27.77 14.04
C LYS A 156 -16.14 27.02 12.73
N LYS A 157 -16.46 27.77 11.69
CA LYS A 157 -16.53 27.26 10.32
C LYS A 157 -15.14 27.33 9.68
N TYR A 158 -14.67 26.20 9.15
CA TYR A 158 -13.38 26.08 8.47
C TYR A 158 -13.59 25.69 7.01
N HIS A 159 -12.80 26.31 6.12
CA HIS A 159 -12.55 25.83 4.77
C HIS A 159 -11.40 24.82 4.84
N TYR A 160 -11.66 23.60 4.39
CA TYR A 160 -10.68 22.55 4.20
C TYR A 160 -10.21 22.54 2.76
N ALA A 161 -8.90 22.46 2.58
CA ALA A 161 -8.24 22.68 1.30
C ALA A 161 -8.65 21.67 0.22
N ALA A 162 -8.90 22.18 -0.99
CA ALA A 162 -8.92 21.39 -2.21
C ALA A 162 -7.51 20.90 -2.58
N TYR A 163 -7.42 19.95 -3.52
CA TYR A 163 -6.13 19.59 -4.12
C TYR A 163 -5.39 20.84 -4.62
N LYS A 164 -4.08 20.95 -4.32
CA LYS A 164 -3.22 22.11 -4.59
C LYS A 164 -3.49 23.38 -3.76
N GLU A 165 -4.41 23.36 -2.81
CA GLU A 165 -4.59 24.47 -1.85
C GLU A 165 -3.73 24.28 -0.60
N SER A 166 -3.49 25.39 0.12
CA SER A 166 -2.72 25.43 1.36
C SER A 166 -3.10 26.64 2.21
N PRO A 167 -3.13 26.55 3.56
CA PRO A 167 -2.79 25.38 4.40
C PRO A 167 -3.92 24.34 4.43
N SER A 168 -3.78 23.30 5.25
CA SER A 168 -4.76 22.19 5.33
C SER A 168 -6.20 22.61 5.59
N ARG A 169 -6.37 23.69 6.37
CA ARG A 169 -7.64 24.39 6.57
C ARG A 169 -7.41 25.79 7.11
N TRP A 170 -8.39 26.67 6.93
CA TRP A 170 -8.42 28.01 7.54
C TRP A 170 -9.85 28.41 7.91
N GLU A 171 -9.99 29.34 8.86
CA GLU A 171 -11.32 29.83 9.29
C GLU A 171 -11.97 30.60 8.14
N VAL A 172 -13.23 30.32 7.84
CA VAL A 172 -13.96 30.98 6.76
C VAL A 172 -14.00 32.49 7.00
N GLY A 173 -13.74 33.27 5.95
CA GLY A 173 -13.64 34.73 6.02
C GLY A 173 -12.28 35.26 6.47
N LYS A 174 -11.32 34.39 6.83
CA LYS A 174 -9.92 34.78 7.06
C LYS A 174 -9.06 34.46 5.85
N GLN A 175 -8.05 35.31 5.62
CA GLN A 175 -7.06 35.06 4.58
C GLN A 175 -6.14 33.90 5.01
N PRO A 176 -6.00 32.85 4.20
CA PRO A 176 -5.09 31.75 4.51
C PRO A 176 -3.63 32.22 4.45
N LYS A 177 -2.77 31.53 5.19
CA LYS A 177 -1.31 31.65 5.06
C LYS A 177 -0.78 30.33 4.47
N PRO A 178 -0.56 30.25 3.15
CA PRO A 178 -0.08 29.03 2.51
C PRO A 178 1.29 28.60 3.04
N ASP A 179 1.50 27.29 3.14
CA ASP A 179 2.82 26.70 3.28
C ASP A 179 3.48 26.66 1.89
N PRO A 180 4.65 27.31 1.70
CA PRO A 180 5.33 27.32 0.40
C PRO A 180 5.87 25.96 -0.04
N LYS A 181 5.92 24.97 0.87
CA LYS A 181 6.49 23.64 0.64
C LYS A 181 5.47 22.51 0.71
N TRP A 182 4.21 22.82 1.06
CA TRP A 182 3.20 21.79 1.23
C TRP A 182 1.80 22.28 0.86
N TYR A 183 1.09 21.44 0.11
CA TYR A 183 -0.31 21.65 -0.28
C TYR A 183 -1.06 20.32 -0.22
N ALA A 184 -2.38 20.36 -0.39
CA ALA A 184 -3.20 19.15 -0.38
C ALA A 184 -2.85 18.25 -1.58
N GLY A 185 -2.33 17.06 -1.30
CA GLY A 185 -1.87 16.10 -2.31
C GLY A 185 -0.37 16.16 -2.62
N GLU A 186 0.41 16.98 -1.91
CA GLU A 186 1.87 17.05 -2.09
C GLU A 186 2.56 15.69 -1.89
N GLN A 187 2.12 14.88 -0.92
CA GLN A 187 2.65 13.53 -0.75
C GLN A 187 2.15 12.58 -1.84
N TYR A 188 0.90 12.69 -2.28
CA TYR A 188 0.39 11.89 -3.39
C TYR A 188 1.27 12.09 -4.62
N ASP A 189 1.51 13.34 -5.01
CA ASP A 189 2.34 13.67 -6.17
C ASP A 189 3.77 13.13 -6.01
N GLY A 190 4.34 13.26 -4.81
CA GLY A 190 5.62 12.65 -4.46
C GLY A 190 5.65 11.14 -4.67
N ASP A 191 4.64 10.42 -4.15
CA ASP A 191 4.56 8.96 -4.22
C ASP A 191 4.42 8.48 -5.67
N ILE A 192 3.56 9.13 -6.45
CA ILE A 192 3.37 8.85 -7.87
C ILE A 192 4.62 9.14 -8.69
N ASN A 193 5.29 10.28 -8.47
CA ASN A 193 6.51 10.62 -9.19
C ASN A 193 7.62 9.59 -8.95
N ARG A 194 7.82 9.16 -7.70
CA ARG A 194 8.81 8.14 -7.38
C ARG A 194 8.48 6.77 -7.98
N ILE A 195 7.20 6.41 -8.09
CA ILE A 195 6.78 5.20 -8.81
C ILE A 195 7.14 5.32 -10.29
N LYS A 196 6.77 6.42 -10.95
CA LYS A 196 7.06 6.66 -12.37
C LYS A 196 8.56 6.65 -12.66
N GLU A 197 9.36 7.21 -11.75
CA GLU A 197 10.82 7.17 -11.88
C GLU A 197 11.36 5.74 -11.89
N VAL A 198 10.89 4.87 -10.99
CA VAL A 198 11.26 3.45 -11.01
C VAL A 198 10.84 2.77 -12.31
N LEU A 199 9.60 3.01 -12.75
CA LEU A 199 9.05 2.40 -13.97
C LEU A 199 9.71 2.90 -15.27
N SER A 200 10.33 4.08 -15.24
CA SER A 200 11.03 4.65 -16.40
C SER A 200 12.38 4.00 -16.70
N ASP A 201 12.97 3.27 -15.74
CA ASP A 201 14.27 2.62 -15.87
C ASP A 201 14.23 1.20 -15.28
N LEU A 202 13.39 0.33 -15.87
CA LEU A 202 13.22 -1.06 -15.40
C LEU A 202 14.54 -1.84 -15.38
N SER A 203 15.48 -1.55 -16.29
CA SER A 203 16.81 -2.18 -16.34
C SER A 203 17.63 -2.01 -15.06
N LYS A 204 17.38 -0.95 -14.30
CA LYS A 204 18.04 -0.73 -13.00
C LYS A 204 17.47 -1.59 -11.87
N TYR A 205 16.23 -2.06 -12.01
CA TYR A 205 15.49 -2.72 -10.94
C TYR A 205 15.25 -4.20 -11.19
N ILE A 206 15.19 -4.62 -12.45
CA ILE A 206 14.83 -5.98 -12.85
C ILE A 206 16.01 -6.60 -13.59
N PRO A 207 16.60 -7.70 -13.05
CA PRO A 207 17.60 -8.46 -13.79
C PRO A 207 17.07 -8.88 -15.16
N ASP A 208 17.92 -8.76 -16.18
CA ASP A 208 17.63 -9.13 -17.58
C ASP A 208 16.52 -8.31 -18.26
N ALA A 209 16.06 -7.20 -17.66
CA ALA A 209 15.23 -6.25 -18.39
C ALA A 209 16.02 -5.61 -19.54
N SER A 210 15.42 -5.61 -20.72
CA SER A 210 15.97 -5.04 -21.95
C SER A 210 15.20 -3.79 -22.35
N THR A 211 15.63 -3.12 -23.42
CA THR A 211 14.90 -1.98 -24.02
C THR A 211 13.51 -2.36 -24.55
N THR A 212 13.21 -3.65 -24.70
CA THR A 212 11.91 -4.15 -25.14
C THR A 212 11.01 -4.60 -23.98
N THR A 213 11.53 -4.61 -22.75
CA THR A 213 10.78 -4.98 -21.55
C THR A 213 9.71 -3.93 -21.26
N THR A 214 8.46 -4.37 -21.15
CA THR A 214 7.32 -3.53 -20.81
C THR A 214 6.80 -3.86 -19.41
N CYS A 215 6.00 -2.97 -18.82
CA CYS A 215 5.31 -3.25 -17.56
C CYS A 215 3.80 -3.08 -17.71
N GLU A 216 3.06 -3.86 -16.92
CA GLU A 216 1.62 -3.80 -16.76
C GLU A 216 1.33 -3.50 -15.29
N ILE A 217 0.54 -2.46 -14.99
CA ILE A 217 0.07 -2.24 -13.62
C ILE A 217 -1.11 -3.17 -13.37
N ALA A 218 -0.83 -4.33 -12.77
CA ALA A 218 -1.83 -5.37 -12.52
C ALA A 218 -2.73 -5.04 -11.32
N GLY A 219 -2.21 -4.27 -10.36
CA GLY A 219 -3.02 -3.84 -9.23
C GLY A 219 -2.33 -2.92 -8.23
N PHE A 220 -3.16 -2.45 -7.29
CA PHE A 220 -2.78 -1.55 -6.22
C PHE A 220 -3.12 -2.17 -4.86
N PHE A 221 -2.26 -1.91 -3.89
CA PHE A 221 -2.47 -2.23 -2.50
C PHE A 221 -2.48 -0.96 -1.66
N TRP A 222 -3.46 -0.84 -0.77
CA TRP A 222 -3.64 0.33 0.08
C TRP A 222 -3.77 -0.03 1.55
N TRP A 223 -2.90 0.54 2.40
CA TRP A 223 -3.03 0.40 3.85
C TRP A 223 -2.74 1.71 4.58
N GLN A 224 -3.83 2.43 4.89
CA GLN A 224 -3.82 3.78 5.46
C GLN A 224 -5.13 4.01 6.23
N GLY A 225 -5.15 5.05 7.06
CA GLY A 225 -6.38 5.56 7.68
C GLY A 225 -6.11 6.24 9.02
N ASP A 226 -5.06 5.82 9.73
CA ASP A 226 -4.79 6.30 11.10
C ASP A 226 -4.67 7.82 11.17
N LYS A 227 -4.03 8.46 10.18
CA LYS A 227 -3.83 9.92 10.24
C LYS A 227 -5.13 10.71 10.10
N ASP A 228 -6.10 10.21 9.35
CA ASP A 228 -7.42 10.84 9.18
C ASP A 228 -8.27 10.76 10.44
N ARG A 229 -7.94 9.86 11.38
CA ARG A 229 -8.72 9.68 12.62
C ARG A 229 -8.63 10.87 13.59
N TYR A 230 -7.60 11.71 13.46
CA TYR A 230 -7.33 12.82 14.37
C TYR A 230 -8.15 14.09 14.05
N ASP A 231 -8.83 14.11 12.90
CA ASP A 231 -9.80 15.14 12.55
C ASP A 231 -11.10 14.46 12.08
N ILE A 232 -12.20 14.67 12.81
CA ILE A 232 -13.49 14.05 12.50
C ILE A 232 -13.99 14.43 11.11
N ASN A 233 -13.66 15.62 10.62
CA ASN A 233 -14.07 16.10 9.31
C ASN A 233 -13.28 15.40 8.21
N TYR A 234 -12.01 15.06 8.44
CA TYR A 234 -11.24 14.19 7.53
C TYR A 234 -11.83 12.78 7.49
N ALA A 235 -12.15 12.20 8.65
CA ALA A 235 -12.77 10.89 8.71
C ALA A 235 -14.13 10.84 7.99
N ASN A 236 -14.95 11.90 8.10
CA ASN A 236 -16.22 12.02 7.38
C ASN A 236 -16.06 12.02 5.85
N HIS A 237 -14.99 12.60 5.32
CA HIS A 237 -14.73 12.65 3.88
C HIS A 237 -13.86 11.49 3.37
N TYR A 238 -13.49 10.55 4.23
CA TYR A 238 -12.60 9.45 3.87
C TYR A 238 -13.15 8.61 2.71
N LYS A 239 -14.47 8.34 2.72
CA LYS A 239 -15.14 7.55 1.66
C LYS A 239 -14.97 8.19 0.29
N GLU A 240 -15.32 9.46 0.17
CA GLU A 240 -15.24 10.20 -1.10
C GLU A 240 -13.80 10.31 -1.61
N ASN A 241 -12.86 10.55 -0.69
CA ASN A 241 -11.44 10.62 -1.04
C ASN A 241 -10.88 9.25 -1.46
N LEU A 242 -11.31 8.16 -0.82
CA LEU A 242 -10.91 6.80 -1.21
C LEU A 242 -11.45 6.41 -2.59
N ILE A 243 -12.73 6.72 -2.87
CA ILE A 243 -13.33 6.52 -4.21
C ILE A 243 -12.51 7.28 -5.26
N ARG A 244 -12.16 8.54 -4.98
CA ARG A 244 -11.37 9.37 -5.90
C ARG A 244 -9.95 8.83 -6.06
N LEU A 245 -9.31 8.37 -4.99
CA LEU A 245 -7.97 7.79 -5.03
C LEU A 245 -7.94 6.60 -5.99
N ILE A 246 -8.88 5.66 -5.86
CA ILE A 246 -8.94 4.47 -6.71
C ILE A 246 -9.08 4.87 -8.18
N ARG A 247 -9.99 5.79 -8.49
CA ARG A 247 -10.20 6.30 -9.86
C ARG A 247 -8.95 7.00 -10.40
N GLN A 248 -8.34 7.88 -9.62
CA GLN A 248 -7.17 8.64 -10.04
C GLN A 248 -5.97 7.74 -10.28
N LEU A 249 -5.72 6.72 -9.45
CA LEU A 249 -4.63 5.78 -9.68
C LEU A 249 -4.79 5.01 -11.00
N ARG A 250 -6.01 4.56 -11.33
CA ARG A 250 -6.28 3.89 -12.61
C ARG A 250 -6.07 4.82 -13.81
N VAL A 251 -6.46 6.08 -13.70
CA VAL A 251 -6.21 7.10 -14.73
C VAL A 251 -4.72 7.39 -14.87
N GLU A 252 -4.04 7.62 -13.75
CA GLU A 252 -2.63 8.01 -13.66
C GLU A 252 -1.70 7.01 -14.35
N PHE A 253 -2.02 5.72 -14.22
CA PHE A 253 -1.25 4.62 -14.79
C PHE A 253 -1.91 4.02 -16.05
N ALA A 254 -2.91 4.68 -16.63
CA ALA A 254 -3.65 4.20 -17.80
C ALA A 254 -4.10 2.73 -17.69
N SER A 255 -4.51 2.32 -16.49
CA SER A 255 -4.80 0.93 -16.14
C SER A 255 -6.21 0.84 -15.53
N PRO A 256 -7.28 0.98 -16.35
CA PRO A 256 -8.66 1.03 -15.88
C PRO A 256 -9.12 -0.25 -15.17
N ASP A 257 -8.54 -1.39 -15.53
CA ASP A 257 -8.91 -2.70 -14.98
C ASP A 257 -8.02 -3.17 -13.83
N ALA A 258 -6.97 -2.40 -13.49
CA ALA A 258 -6.06 -2.71 -12.39
C ALA A 258 -6.84 -2.89 -11.09
N LYS A 259 -6.62 -4.05 -10.48
CA LYS A 259 -7.31 -4.44 -9.25
C LYS A 259 -6.88 -3.57 -8.08
N PHE A 260 -7.76 -3.41 -7.10
CA PHE A 260 -7.44 -2.60 -5.92
C PHE A 260 -7.79 -3.35 -4.64
N VAL A 261 -6.79 -3.63 -3.81
CA VAL A 261 -6.99 -4.28 -2.51
C VAL A 261 -6.58 -3.34 -1.39
N LEU A 262 -7.51 -3.04 -0.50
CA LEU A 262 -7.20 -2.31 0.73
C LEU A 262 -7.35 -3.21 1.96
N ALA A 263 -6.78 -2.78 3.09
CA ALA A 263 -7.05 -3.37 4.39
C ALA A 263 -7.62 -2.34 5.35
N THR A 264 -8.54 -2.76 6.22
CA THR A 264 -9.00 -1.92 7.33
C THR A 264 -7.87 -1.63 8.32
N LEU A 265 -8.09 -0.71 9.26
CA LEU A 265 -7.27 -0.63 10.47
C LEU A 265 -7.72 -1.69 11.48
N GLY A 266 -6.77 -2.28 12.20
CA GLY A 266 -6.98 -3.43 13.07
C GLY A 266 -7.86 -3.23 14.31
N GLN A 267 -8.05 -1.99 14.74
CA GLN A 267 -8.72 -1.69 16.00
C GLN A 267 -10.25 -1.83 15.93
N THR A 268 -10.87 -1.63 14.77
CA THR A 268 -12.33 -1.52 14.66
C THR A 268 -12.99 -2.87 14.41
N SER A 269 -13.99 -3.25 15.23
CA SER A 269 -14.75 -4.49 15.06
C SER A 269 -15.88 -4.34 14.04
N LYS A 270 -16.19 -5.39 13.27
CA LYS A 270 -17.38 -5.47 12.41
C LYS A 270 -18.69 -5.42 13.21
N GLU A 271 -18.72 -6.10 14.35
CA GLU A 271 -19.97 -6.42 15.07
C GLU A 271 -20.28 -5.45 16.22
N SER A 272 -19.27 -4.71 16.70
CA SER A 272 -19.43 -3.89 17.91
C SER A 272 -19.69 -2.43 17.59
N GLU A 273 -20.78 -1.88 18.11
CA GLU A 273 -21.04 -0.42 18.11
C GLU A 273 -20.09 0.37 19.05
N GLU A 274 -19.18 -0.28 19.77
CA GLU A 274 -18.24 0.39 20.68
C GLU A 274 -17.23 1.26 19.93
N SER A 275 -16.88 0.90 18.69
CA SER A 275 -16.11 1.79 17.83
C SER A 275 -17.02 2.90 17.32
N LYS A 276 -16.85 4.11 17.87
CA LYS A 276 -17.55 5.35 17.51
C LYS A 276 -16.58 6.38 16.94
N GLY A 277 -17.11 7.43 16.34
CA GLY A 277 -16.32 8.56 15.85
C GLY A 277 -15.45 8.21 14.65
N ALA A 278 -14.26 8.80 14.58
CA ALA A 278 -13.43 8.80 13.39
C ALA A 278 -12.98 7.38 12.95
N ASP A 279 -12.60 6.51 13.89
CA ASP A 279 -12.18 5.13 13.57
C ASP A 279 -13.32 4.33 12.90
N ARG A 280 -14.57 4.58 13.30
CA ARG A 280 -15.76 3.92 12.71
C ARG A 280 -16.08 4.47 11.34
N LEU A 281 -16.01 5.79 11.15
CA LEU A 281 -16.25 6.42 9.84
C LEU A 281 -15.26 5.91 8.79
N ILE A 282 -13.97 5.86 9.14
CA ILE A 282 -12.91 5.35 8.26
C ILE A 282 -13.13 3.86 7.98
N PHE A 283 -13.42 3.07 9.00
CA PHE A 283 -13.70 1.65 8.84
C PHE A 283 -14.89 1.39 7.90
N ASN A 284 -16.01 2.09 8.11
CA ASN A 284 -17.19 1.96 7.27
C ASN A 284 -16.87 2.35 5.82
N ALA A 285 -16.16 3.47 5.61
CA ALA A 285 -15.71 3.87 4.29
C ALA A 285 -14.86 2.79 3.60
N GLN A 286 -13.91 2.17 4.32
CA GLN A 286 -13.06 1.11 3.80
C GLN A 286 -13.86 -0.15 3.41
N MET A 287 -14.85 -0.53 4.21
CA MET A 287 -15.70 -1.70 3.95
C MET A 287 -16.75 -1.44 2.87
N GLU A 288 -17.28 -0.23 2.75
CA GLU A 288 -18.39 0.10 1.85
C GLU A 288 -17.94 0.46 0.43
N VAL A 289 -16.74 1.04 0.24
CA VAL A 289 -16.27 1.43 -1.10
C VAL A 289 -16.20 0.24 -2.08
N PRO A 290 -15.64 -0.94 -1.71
CA PRO A 290 -15.67 -2.11 -2.58
C PRO A 290 -17.06 -2.57 -3.03
N GLU A 291 -18.10 -2.27 -2.25
CA GLU A 291 -19.49 -2.69 -2.51
C GLU A 291 -20.24 -1.74 -3.48
N LEU A 292 -19.61 -0.64 -3.89
CA LEU A 292 -20.19 0.26 -4.89
C LEU A 292 -20.17 -0.43 -6.27
N ASN A 293 -21.23 -0.25 -7.07
CA ASN A 293 -21.40 -0.92 -8.38
C ASN A 293 -20.18 -0.80 -9.31
N GLU A 294 -19.44 0.31 -9.28
CA GLU A 294 -18.24 0.52 -10.11
C GLU A 294 -16.99 -0.27 -9.65
N PHE A 295 -17.04 -0.82 -8.44
CA PHE A 295 -15.89 -1.43 -7.75
C PHE A 295 -16.09 -2.92 -7.46
N VAL A 296 -17.34 -3.42 -7.48
CA VAL A 296 -17.64 -4.85 -7.36
C VAL A 296 -16.88 -5.65 -8.43
N GLY A 297 -16.17 -6.70 -8.00
CA GLY A 297 -15.37 -7.57 -8.86
C GLY A 297 -14.02 -6.99 -9.29
N ASN A 298 -13.70 -5.74 -8.92
CA ASN A 298 -12.39 -5.13 -9.22
C ASN A 298 -11.65 -4.66 -7.97
N THR A 299 -12.39 -4.28 -6.93
CA THR A 299 -11.87 -3.76 -5.67
C THR A 299 -12.35 -4.61 -4.51
N SER A 300 -11.50 -4.82 -3.49
CA SER A 300 -11.87 -5.56 -2.28
C SER A 300 -11.18 -5.03 -1.04
N CYS A 301 -11.79 -5.25 0.13
CA CYS A 301 -11.24 -4.87 1.42
C CYS A 301 -10.99 -6.08 2.32
N VAL A 302 -9.75 -6.22 2.79
CA VAL A 302 -9.37 -7.15 3.85
C VAL A 302 -9.76 -6.56 5.20
N TYR A 303 -10.64 -7.27 5.91
CA TYR A 303 -10.93 -6.98 7.31
C TYR A 303 -9.76 -7.43 8.19
N SER A 304 -8.97 -6.48 8.68
CA SER A 304 -7.66 -6.77 9.28
C SER A 304 -7.67 -7.13 10.76
N LYS A 305 -8.74 -6.83 11.52
CA LYS A 305 -8.81 -7.06 12.98
C LYS A 305 -8.42 -8.48 13.41
N PRO A 306 -8.88 -9.57 12.73
CA PRO A 306 -8.50 -10.94 13.11
C PRO A 306 -7.01 -11.24 12.93
N PHE A 307 -6.30 -10.43 12.14
CA PHE A 307 -4.87 -10.55 11.86
C PHE A 307 -4.04 -9.58 12.71
N CYS A 308 -4.65 -8.81 13.61
CA CYS A 308 -3.94 -7.88 14.48
C CYS A 308 -3.58 -8.53 15.80
N HIS A 309 -2.29 -8.87 15.92
CA HIS A 309 -1.73 -9.59 17.06
C HIS A 309 -1.07 -8.67 18.10
N GLY A 310 -1.08 -7.37 17.85
CA GLY A 310 -0.46 -6.36 18.73
C GLY A 310 -1.41 -5.20 19.05
N GLY A 311 -0.83 -4.02 19.26
CA GLY A 311 -1.58 -2.78 19.54
C GLY A 311 -2.42 -2.30 18.36
N ALA A 312 -2.80 -1.02 18.36
CA ALA A 312 -3.57 -0.42 17.28
C ALA A 312 -2.67 0.18 16.18
N SER A 313 -3.26 0.69 15.09
CA SER A 313 -2.51 1.29 13.99
C SER A 313 -1.62 2.46 14.41
N ASN A 314 -2.05 3.25 15.40
CA ASN A 314 -1.29 4.41 15.89
C ASN A 314 -0.02 4.02 16.68
N SER A 315 0.05 2.80 17.21
CA SER A 315 1.25 2.22 17.84
C SER A 315 1.96 1.23 16.90
N HIS A 316 1.62 1.26 15.61
CA HIS A 316 2.16 0.34 14.60
C HIS A 316 2.00 -1.13 14.98
N TYR A 317 0.86 -1.46 15.62
CA TYR A 317 0.57 -2.80 16.13
C TYR A 317 1.63 -3.30 17.10
N ASN A 318 2.22 -2.39 17.91
CA ASN A 318 3.34 -2.65 18.81
C ASN A 318 4.54 -3.32 18.12
N HIS A 319 4.79 -2.99 16.86
CA HIS A 319 5.83 -3.59 16.03
C HIS A 319 5.68 -5.11 15.84
N ASN A 320 4.47 -5.66 16.00
CA ASN A 320 4.21 -7.08 15.84
C ASN A 320 4.30 -7.50 14.37
N ALA A 321 5.32 -8.27 14.01
CA ALA A 321 5.60 -8.73 12.65
C ALA A 321 4.55 -9.71 12.11
N GLU A 322 3.92 -10.52 12.97
CA GLU A 322 2.83 -11.40 12.55
C GLU A 322 1.64 -10.60 12.01
N THR A 323 1.40 -9.39 12.52
CA THR A 323 0.32 -8.53 12.01
C THR A 323 0.56 -8.11 10.57
N TYR A 324 1.77 -7.65 10.26
CA TYR A 324 2.12 -7.26 8.88
C TYR A 324 2.14 -8.47 7.95
N MET A 325 2.65 -9.62 8.43
CA MET A 325 2.70 -10.85 7.64
C MET A 325 1.31 -11.36 7.30
N ASP A 326 0.43 -11.53 8.29
CA ASP A 326 -0.90 -12.10 8.08
C ASP A 326 -1.80 -11.18 7.25
N VAL A 327 -1.76 -9.87 7.51
CA VAL A 327 -2.47 -8.89 6.67
C VAL A 327 -1.93 -8.93 5.24
N GLY A 328 -0.62 -8.98 5.05
CA GLY A 328 -0.01 -9.07 3.72
C GLY A 328 -0.37 -10.36 2.97
N LEU A 329 -0.36 -11.50 3.65
CA LEU A 329 -0.78 -12.79 3.09
C LEU A 329 -2.23 -12.73 2.63
N GLU A 330 -3.14 -12.17 3.44
CA GLU A 330 -4.55 -12.08 3.08
C GLU A 330 -4.78 -11.08 1.95
N MET A 331 -4.12 -9.92 1.96
CA MET A 331 -4.18 -8.96 0.85
C MET A 331 -3.72 -9.62 -0.46
N GLY A 332 -2.62 -10.37 -0.43
CA GLY A 332 -2.13 -11.12 -1.59
C GLY A 332 -3.16 -12.12 -2.10
N ARG A 333 -3.83 -12.88 -1.22
CA ARG A 333 -4.86 -13.87 -1.62
C ARG A 333 -6.07 -13.21 -2.25
N VAL A 334 -6.54 -12.12 -1.66
CA VAL A 334 -7.67 -11.36 -2.20
C VAL A 334 -7.33 -10.79 -3.57
N MET A 335 -6.11 -10.27 -3.75
CA MET A 335 -5.64 -9.77 -5.05
C MET A 335 -5.66 -10.87 -6.12
N THR A 336 -5.07 -12.03 -5.82
CA THR A 336 -5.02 -13.14 -6.79
C THR A 336 -6.41 -13.65 -7.13
N ASN A 337 -7.32 -13.72 -6.15
CA ASN A 337 -8.71 -14.10 -6.41
C ASN A 337 -9.44 -13.10 -7.32
N LEU A 338 -9.19 -11.79 -7.17
CA LEU A 338 -9.78 -10.77 -8.05
C LEU A 338 -9.27 -10.87 -9.48
N ILE A 339 -7.99 -11.18 -9.65
CA ILE A 339 -7.38 -11.41 -10.97
C ILE A 339 -7.99 -12.66 -11.62
N ASP A 340 -7.95 -13.81 -10.92
CA ASP A 340 -8.47 -15.09 -11.43
C ASP A 340 -9.96 -15.06 -11.77
N ALA A 341 -10.76 -14.27 -11.04
CA ALA A 341 -12.18 -14.11 -11.30
C ALA A 341 -12.48 -13.25 -12.54
N SER A 342 -11.52 -12.46 -13.01
CA SER A 342 -11.65 -11.61 -14.19
C SER A 342 -11.20 -12.31 -15.48
N ASP A 343 -10.35 -13.33 -15.35
CA ASP A 343 -9.86 -14.15 -16.46
C ASP A 343 -10.85 -15.28 -16.84
N LYS A 344 -11.98 -15.40 -16.12
CA LYS A 344 -13.07 -16.35 -16.39
C LYS A 344 -14.26 -15.62 -17.00
#